data_AF-A0A2S2PZ31-F1
#
_entry.id   AF-A0A2S2PZ31-F1
#
_cell.length_a   1.000
_cell.length_b   1.000
_cell.length_c   1.000
_cell.angle_alpha   90.00
_cell.angle_beta   90.00
_cell.angle_gamma   90.00
#
_symmetry.space_group_name_H-M   'P 1'
#
loop_
_entity.id
_entity.type
_entity.pdbx_description
1 polymer ?
#
loop_
_entity_poly.entity_id
_entity_poly.type
_entity_poly.pdbx_seq_one_letter_code
_entity_poly.pdbx_strand_id
1 'polypeptide(L)'
;MRLVTSANYSCPLIPSTVLNQNTHFIDASNVYGSDSETATKLRLFKGGKLLDQRIGKESYCPQNPSAIIKVGNKTEEPISFFAGDVNVNQNLGIALFQNLFLRFHNYIADKLQKDHPTWTDEMVYQETRRIVAAVVQIITYEQYLPIILGEQYMKEYGLNRETNYDPSITVAMAQEMTSGAFRLLHSMIPAQFNYMSKNYTTYEVEKPSESFLRPDTLINNVDGFVRGLIETPGRKTRPEYNHLISNIVIKSALVNTTGFDLQSYDVQRGRDVGLPPYTKIRTLCGLPKVKSFDDLSDYIPLEKIEQLKSFYKSVHDIDTLVGMLLENRINGSMVGPTGSCIIADSFRRIRNGDRFFYDVQGQPGSFTSDQLCSLKKISLSHIICATSNVDHVQMDTFSLIDHIRLMKLKPNCTMYKIDLSAW
;
A
#
# COMPACT_ATOMS: atom_id res chain seq x y z
N MET A 1 -0.46 -7.44 22.28
CA MET A 1 0.99 -7.57 22.00
C MET A 1 1.56 -6.19 21.72
N ARG A 2 2.52 -5.71 22.52
CA ARG A 2 3.16 -4.40 22.33
C ARG A 2 4.19 -4.44 21.21
N LEU A 3 4.46 -3.30 20.56
CA LEU A 3 5.55 -3.20 19.58
C LEU A 3 6.91 -3.33 20.25
N VAL A 4 7.90 -3.79 19.48
CA VAL A 4 9.29 -3.76 19.89
C VAL A 4 9.77 -2.31 19.87
N THR A 5 10.35 -1.86 20.97
CA THR A 5 10.93 -0.52 21.09
C THR A 5 12.26 -0.47 20.34
N SER A 6 12.61 0.69 19.78
CA SER A 6 13.96 0.89 19.26
C SER A 6 14.95 0.74 20.41
N ALA A 7 15.89 -0.20 20.29
CA ALA A 7 16.81 -0.51 21.37
C ALA A 7 17.77 0.67 21.60
N ASN A 8 17.72 1.25 22.80
CA ASN A 8 18.79 2.08 23.32
C ASN A 8 19.35 1.39 24.58
N TYR A 9 20.47 0.68 24.40
CA TYR A 9 21.12 -0.10 25.46
C TYR A 9 21.68 0.76 26.61
N SER A 10 21.69 2.08 26.47
CA SER A 10 22.04 3.03 27.54
C SER A 10 20.87 3.31 28.50
N CYS A 11 19.67 2.75 28.24
CA CYS A 11 18.45 2.94 29.04
C CYS A 11 18.19 4.39 29.49
N PRO A 12 18.26 5.40 28.59
CA PRO A 12 18.02 6.78 28.99
C PRO A 12 16.54 7.01 29.37
N LEU A 13 16.29 7.95 30.29
CA LEU A 13 14.94 8.40 30.66
C LEU A 13 14.34 9.29 29.56
N ILE A 14 13.99 8.69 28.43
CA ILE A 14 13.33 9.32 27.28
C ILE A 14 12.05 8.58 26.92
N PRO A 15 11.09 9.22 26.22
CA PRO A 15 9.93 8.53 25.69
C PRO A 15 10.33 7.33 24.83
N SER A 16 9.66 6.20 25.03
CA SER A 16 9.86 5.00 24.20
C SER A 16 9.50 5.31 22.75
N THR A 17 10.37 4.91 21.83
CA THR A 17 10.13 4.96 20.38
C THR A 17 10.13 3.55 19.81
N VAL A 18 9.50 3.37 18.65
CA VAL A 18 9.29 2.05 18.02
C VAL A 18 10.20 1.89 16.83
N LEU A 19 10.65 0.65 16.60
CA LEU A 19 11.51 0.34 15.46
C LEU A 19 10.70 0.30 14.16
N ASN A 20 11.18 0.97 13.12
CA ASN A 20 10.79 0.68 11.74
C ASN A 20 11.84 -0.25 11.13
N GLN A 21 11.42 -1.42 10.66
CA GLN A 21 12.30 -2.42 10.06
C GLN A 21 12.50 -2.23 8.55
N ASN A 22 11.71 -1.36 7.93
CA ASN A 22 11.77 -1.07 6.50
C ASN A 22 12.44 0.28 6.22
N THR A 23 12.92 0.45 4.99
CA THR A 23 13.38 1.75 4.51
C THR A 23 12.22 2.77 4.55
N HIS A 24 12.55 4.04 4.82
CA HIS A 24 11.54 5.11 4.89
C HIS A 24 11.12 5.67 3.53
N PHE A 25 11.83 5.28 2.47
CA PHE A 25 11.62 5.75 1.11
C PHE A 25 10.58 4.90 0.39
N ILE A 26 10.01 5.44 -0.70
CA ILE A 26 9.20 4.66 -1.64
C ILE A 26 10.17 4.11 -2.70
N ASP A 27 10.91 3.07 -2.35
CA ASP A 27 12.03 2.50 -3.12
C ASP A 27 11.76 1.05 -3.59
N ALA A 28 10.51 0.62 -3.50
CA ALA A 28 10.06 -0.75 -3.73
C ALA A 28 10.77 -1.79 -2.83
N SER A 29 11.23 -1.42 -1.63
CA SER A 29 11.76 -2.36 -0.62
C SER A 29 10.79 -3.50 -0.29
N ASN A 30 9.48 -3.31 -0.47
CA ASN A 30 8.51 -4.39 -0.35
C ASN A 30 8.72 -5.52 -1.37
N VAL A 31 9.38 -5.26 -2.50
CA VAL A 31 9.78 -6.22 -3.54
C VAL A 31 11.21 -6.70 -3.30
N TYR A 32 12.14 -5.79 -2.96
CA TYR A 32 13.58 -6.05 -2.94
C TYR A 32 14.18 -6.38 -1.58
N GLY A 33 13.44 -6.18 -0.49
CA GLY A 33 13.93 -6.26 0.87
C GLY A 33 14.49 -4.93 1.37
N SER A 34 14.53 -4.81 2.70
CA SER A 34 15.09 -3.64 3.42
C SER A 34 16.50 -3.90 3.94
N ASP A 35 17.06 -5.07 3.65
CA ASP A 35 18.40 -5.50 4.06
C ASP A 35 19.08 -6.32 2.94
N SER A 36 20.41 -6.37 2.98
CA SER A 36 21.21 -7.02 1.93
C SER A 36 21.04 -8.54 1.87
N GLU A 37 20.73 -9.19 3.00
CA GLU A 37 20.56 -10.64 3.05
C GLU A 37 19.26 -11.05 2.34
N THR A 38 18.16 -10.39 2.65
CA THR A 38 16.86 -10.56 1.97
C THR A 38 17.00 -10.24 0.48
N ALA A 39 17.62 -9.11 0.13
CA ALA A 39 17.83 -8.74 -1.27
C ALA A 39 18.64 -9.78 -2.05
N THR A 40 19.68 -10.35 -1.44
CA THR A 40 20.50 -11.43 -2.05
C THR A 40 19.67 -12.69 -2.25
N LYS A 41 18.89 -13.11 -1.24
CA LYS A 41 18.05 -14.33 -1.30
C LYS A 41 16.95 -14.25 -2.36
N LEU A 42 16.49 -13.04 -2.69
CA LEU A 42 15.44 -12.82 -3.69
C LEU A 42 15.98 -12.77 -5.13
N ARG A 43 17.30 -12.78 -5.34
CA ARG A 43 17.90 -12.70 -6.68
C ARG A 43 18.15 -14.08 -7.29
N LEU A 44 17.95 -14.16 -8.60
CA LEU A 44 18.33 -15.32 -9.41
C LEU A 44 19.82 -15.30 -9.77
N PHE A 45 20.46 -14.12 -9.76
CA PHE A 45 21.83 -13.88 -10.25
C PHE A 45 22.04 -14.32 -11.71
N LYS A 46 20.98 -14.18 -12.52
CA LYS A 46 21.02 -14.42 -13.95
C LYS A 46 20.14 -13.41 -14.69
N GLY A 47 20.74 -12.62 -15.58
CA GLY A 47 20.05 -11.63 -16.40
C GLY A 47 19.40 -10.50 -15.59
N GLY A 48 19.93 -10.21 -14.41
CA GLY A 48 19.43 -9.22 -13.47
C GLY A 48 18.13 -9.60 -12.76
N LYS A 49 17.65 -10.84 -12.88
CA LYS A 49 16.32 -11.26 -12.44
C LYS A 49 16.21 -11.52 -10.94
N LEU A 50 14.98 -11.39 -10.45
CA LEU A 50 14.53 -11.96 -9.19
C LEU A 50 14.19 -13.45 -9.35
N LEU A 51 14.41 -14.21 -8.29
CA LEU A 51 14.04 -15.60 -8.18
C LEU A 51 12.52 -15.71 -8.22
N ASP A 52 12.00 -16.57 -9.10
CA ASP A 52 10.60 -16.92 -9.16
C ASP A 52 10.43 -18.44 -9.07
N GLN A 53 9.24 -18.87 -8.65
CA GLN A 53 8.87 -20.28 -8.59
C GLN A 53 7.68 -20.53 -9.50
N ARG A 54 7.86 -21.47 -10.43
CA ARG A 54 6.80 -21.87 -11.35
C ARG A 54 5.86 -22.88 -10.70
N ILE A 55 4.58 -22.54 -10.62
CA ILE A 55 3.51 -23.42 -10.14
C ILE A 55 2.48 -23.54 -11.25
N GLY A 56 2.35 -24.74 -11.81
CA GLY A 56 1.57 -24.95 -13.03
C GLY A 56 2.12 -24.13 -14.20
N LYS A 57 1.29 -23.26 -14.77
CA LYS A 57 1.67 -22.43 -15.92
C LYS A 57 2.19 -21.05 -15.55
N GLU A 58 2.07 -20.66 -14.29
CA GLU A 58 2.33 -19.31 -13.80
C GLU A 58 3.60 -19.23 -12.94
N SER A 59 4.17 -18.03 -12.88
CA SER A 59 5.33 -17.68 -12.08
C SER A 59 4.88 -16.94 -10.81
N TYR A 60 5.41 -17.32 -9.66
CA TYR A 60 5.09 -16.72 -8.37
C TYR A 60 6.34 -16.33 -7.60
N CYS A 61 6.17 -15.53 -6.56
CA CYS A 61 7.19 -15.31 -5.54
C CYS A 61 7.74 -16.66 -5.03
N PRO A 62 9.04 -16.76 -4.70
CA PRO A 62 9.62 -17.94 -4.09
C PRO A 62 8.83 -18.35 -2.84
N GLN A 63 8.80 -19.64 -2.52
CA GLN A 63 8.15 -20.09 -1.30
C GLN A 63 9.10 -20.07 -0.10
N ASN A 64 8.53 -19.82 1.09
CA ASN A 64 9.20 -20.03 2.38
C ASN A 64 8.38 -21.01 3.23
N PRO A 65 8.62 -22.33 3.10
CA PRO A 65 7.90 -23.35 3.86
C PRO A 65 8.03 -23.18 5.38
N SER A 66 9.12 -22.61 5.87
CA SER A 66 9.32 -22.35 7.31
C SER A 66 8.42 -21.25 7.86
N ALA A 67 7.85 -20.39 7.00
CA ALA A 67 6.93 -19.31 7.37
C ALA A 67 5.44 -19.72 7.25
N ILE A 68 5.16 -21.00 7.02
CA ILE A 68 3.78 -21.51 6.94
C ILE A 68 3.08 -21.36 8.29
N ILE A 69 1.99 -20.61 8.31
CA ILE A 69 1.06 -20.58 9.44
C ILE A 69 -0.09 -21.55 9.11
N LYS A 70 -0.17 -22.67 9.83
CA LYS A 70 -1.28 -23.63 9.66
C LYS A 70 -2.58 -23.00 10.17
N VAL A 71 -3.46 -22.62 9.26
CA VAL A 71 -4.81 -22.10 9.56
C VAL A 71 -5.85 -23.17 9.24
N GLY A 72 -6.41 -23.80 10.28
CA GLY A 72 -7.45 -24.83 10.18
C GLY A 72 -6.94 -26.24 9.88
N ASN A 73 -7.88 -27.16 9.57
CA ASN A 73 -7.63 -28.59 9.38
C ASN A 73 -7.59 -29.03 7.89
N LYS A 74 -7.26 -28.13 6.95
CA LYS A 74 -7.18 -28.52 5.53
C LYS A 74 -5.94 -29.38 5.27
N THR A 75 -6.09 -30.38 4.40
CA THR A 75 -5.11 -31.44 4.10
C THR A 75 -4.09 -31.08 3.03
N GLU A 76 -4.29 -29.99 2.28
CA GLU A 76 -3.35 -29.53 1.24
C GLU A 76 -2.12 -28.87 1.86
N GLU A 77 -0.95 -29.03 1.23
CA GLU A 77 0.27 -28.35 1.68
C GLU A 77 0.10 -26.83 1.55
N PRO A 78 0.11 -26.09 2.68
CA PRO A 78 -0.13 -24.66 2.65
C PRO A 78 1.02 -23.92 1.96
N ILE A 79 0.68 -22.93 1.13
CA ILE A 79 1.64 -22.10 0.41
C ILE A 79 1.96 -20.85 1.23
N SER A 80 3.23 -20.46 1.24
CA SER A 80 3.69 -19.22 1.84
C SER A 80 4.75 -18.61 0.93
N PHE A 81 4.49 -17.40 0.45
CA PHE A 81 5.41 -16.65 -0.39
C PHE A 81 6.49 -15.94 0.42
N PHE A 82 7.62 -15.70 -0.22
CA PHE A 82 8.74 -14.92 0.25
C PHE A 82 8.96 -13.73 -0.71
N ALA A 83 9.03 -12.54 -0.15
CA ALA A 83 9.22 -11.29 -0.88
C ALA A 83 10.04 -10.33 -0.02
N GLY A 84 10.22 -9.09 -0.49
CA GLY A 84 10.95 -8.06 0.25
C GLY A 84 10.30 -7.66 1.58
N ASP A 85 8.97 -7.75 1.68
CA ASP A 85 8.23 -7.50 2.92
C ASP A 85 7.63 -8.80 3.51
N VAL A 86 7.74 -8.93 4.83
CA VAL A 86 7.28 -10.12 5.59
C VAL A 86 5.75 -10.29 5.56
N ASN A 87 4.99 -9.24 5.27
CA ASN A 87 3.52 -9.27 5.23
C ASN A 87 2.98 -9.71 3.86
N VAL A 88 3.81 -10.21 2.94
CA VAL A 88 3.39 -10.70 1.61
C VAL A 88 2.19 -11.66 1.66
N ASN A 89 2.11 -12.48 2.71
CA ASN A 89 1.05 -13.48 2.86
C ASN A 89 -0.19 -12.96 3.62
N GLN A 90 -0.20 -11.72 4.10
CA GLN A 90 -1.23 -11.23 5.03
C GLN A 90 -2.64 -11.28 4.43
N ASN A 91 -2.82 -10.77 3.21
CA ASN A 91 -4.08 -10.85 2.47
C ASN A 91 -3.83 -10.99 0.97
N LEU A 92 -4.86 -11.40 0.23
CA LEU A 92 -4.76 -11.69 -1.21
C LEU A 92 -4.38 -10.50 -2.06
N GLY A 93 -4.80 -9.28 -1.69
CA GLY A 93 -4.40 -8.07 -2.39
C GLY A 93 -2.88 -7.88 -2.33
N ILE A 94 -2.30 -7.97 -1.13
CA ILE A 94 -0.85 -7.86 -0.95
C ILE A 94 -0.12 -8.96 -1.71
N ALA A 95 -0.55 -10.23 -1.55
CA ALA A 95 0.07 -11.36 -2.25
C ALA A 95 0.02 -11.17 -3.77
N LEU A 96 -1.11 -10.72 -4.32
CA LEU A 96 -1.26 -10.42 -5.74
C LEU A 96 -0.25 -9.37 -6.19
N PHE A 97 -0.23 -8.20 -5.56
CA PHE A 97 0.65 -7.11 -6.00
C PHE A 97 2.13 -7.49 -5.89
N GLN A 98 2.51 -8.25 -4.86
CA GLN A 98 3.89 -8.75 -4.75
C GLN A 98 4.26 -9.67 -5.92
N ASN A 99 3.36 -10.56 -6.32
CA ASN A 99 3.56 -11.41 -7.51
C ASN A 99 3.58 -10.59 -8.81
N LEU A 100 2.71 -9.59 -8.97
CA LEU A 100 2.72 -8.71 -10.15
C LEU A 100 4.03 -7.91 -10.25
N PHE A 101 4.52 -7.33 -9.16
CA PHE A 101 5.77 -6.57 -9.17
C PHE A 101 7.02 -7.43 -9.34
N LEU A 102 7.03 -8.67 -8.83
CA LEU A 102 8.07 -9.65 -9.17
C LEU A 102 8.11 -9.91 -10.68
N ARG A 103 6.95 -10.25 -11.27
CA ARG A 103 6.83 -10.50 -12.71
C ARG A 103 7.22 -9.26 -13.51
N PHE A 104 6.86 -8.07 -13.02
CA PHE A 104 7.18 -6.80 -13.65
C PHE A 104 8.69 -6.54 -13.66
N HIS A 105 9.38 -6.78 -12.55
CA HIS A 105 10.84 -6.72 -12.50
C HIS A 105 11.45 -7.65 -13.56
N ASN A 106 11.08 -8.93 -13.56
CA ASN A 106 11.65 -9.90 -14.50
C ASN A 106 11.34 -9.55 -15.97
N TYR A 107 10.17 -8.98 -16.25
CA TYR A 107 9.79 -8.46 -17.56
C TYR A 107 10.68 -7.30 -18.02
N ILE A 108 10.96 -6.34 -17.15
CA ILE A 108 11.84 -5.19 -17.46
C ILE A 108 13.30 -5.66 -17.60
N ALA A 109 13.77 -6.54 -16.72
CA ALA A 109 15.11 -7.12 -16.78
C ALA A 109 15.35 -7.86 -18.11
N ASP A 110 14.38 -8.65 -18.58
CA ASP A 110 14.44 -9.34 -19.88
C ASP A 110 14.56 -8.36 -21.05
N LYS A 111 13.85 -7.23 -21.00
CA LYS A 111 13.93 -6.19 -22.03
C LYS A 111 15.28 -5.51 -22.03
N LEU A 112 15.74 -5.05 -20.86
CA LEU A 112 17.05 -4.39 -20.72
C LEU A 112 18.19 -5.32 -21.14
N GLN A 113 18.16 -6.60 -20.74
CA GLN A 113 19.19 -7.56 -21.13
C GLN A 113 19.20 -7.81 -22.63
N LYS A 114 18.03 -7.81 -23.29
CA LYS A 114 17.90 -7.97 -24.74
C LYS A 114 18.45 -6.75 -25.49
N ASP A 115 18.14 -5.55 -25.02
CA ASP A 115 18.55 -4.30 -25.67
C ASP A 115 20.03 -3.95 -25.35
N HIS A 116 20.56 -4.44 -24.23
CA HIS A 116 21.96 -4.29 -23.81
C HIS A 116 22.63 -5.66 -23.50
N PRO A 117 22.99 -6.46 -24.52
CA PRO A 117 23.56 -7.80 -24.32
C PRO A 117 24.88 -7.86 -23.55
N THR A 118 25.60 -6.73 -23.45
CA THR A 118 26.90 -6.62 -22.76
C THR A 118 26.79 -6.22 -21.29
N TRP A 119 25.61 -5.81 -20.82
CA TRP A 119 25.42 -5.47 -19.42
C TRP A 119 25.57 -6.71 -18.53
N THR A 120 26.19 -6.51 -17.37
CA THR A 120 26.33 -7.57 -16.37
C THR A 120 25.01 -7.80 -15.64
N ASP A 121 24.87 -8.95 -14.98
CA ASP A 121 23.72 -9.25 -14.12
C ASP A 121 23.43 -8.12 -13.12
N GLU A 122 24.48 -7.59 -12.49
CA GLU A 122 24.35 -6.52 -11.50
C GLU A 122 23.84 -5.22 -12.13
N MET A 123 24.34 -4.85 -13.31
CA MET A 123 23.87 -3.65 -14.01
C MET A 123 22.39 -3.76 -14.36
N VAL A 124 21.96 -4.91 -14.91
CA VAL A 124 20.55 -5.14 -15.25
C VAL A 124 19.68 -5.14 -14.00
N TYR A 125 20.11 -5.78 -12.91
CA TYR A 125 19.38 -5.81 -11.65
C TYR A 125 19.17 -4.40 -11.06
N GLN A 126 20.24 -3.62 -10.93
CA GLN A 126 20.15 -2.28 -10.33
C GLN A 126 19.36 -1.32 -11.22
N GLU A 127 19.52 -1.38 -12.53
CA GLU A 127 18.75 -0.54 -13.45
C GLU A 127 17.27 -0.90 -13.43
N THR A 128 16.95 -2.20 -13.46
CA THR A 128 15.56 -2.68 -13.33
C THR A 128 14.97 -2.25 -12.00
N ARG A 129 15.72 -2.39 -10.89
CA ARG A 129 15.29 -1.94 -9.56
C ARG A 129 14.98 -0.45 -9.54
N ARG A 130 15.84 0.37 -10.15
CA ARG A 130 15.67 1.82 -10.28
C ARG A 130 14.40 2.17 -11.04
N ILE A 131 14.14 1.51 -12.17
CA ILE A 131 12.90 1.69 -12.96
C ILE A 131 11.67 1.31 -12.13
N VAL A 132 11.67 0.14 -11.49
CA VAL A 132 10.51 -0.33 -10.72
C VAL A 132 10.21 0.60 -9.54
N ALA A 133 11.24 1.06 -8.82
CA ALA A 133 11.09 2.04 -7.74
C ALA A 133 10.46 3.35 -8.25
N ALA A 134 10.94 3.87 -9.39
CA ALA A 134 10.38 5.06 -10.02
C ALA A 134 8.91 4.88 -10.42
N VAL A 135 8.56 3.73 -11.01
CA VAL A 135 7.18 3.42 -11.39
C VAL A 135 6.27 3.33 -10.16
N VAL A 136 6.73 2.74 -9.05
CA VAL A 136 5.96 2.72 -7.79
C VAL A 136 5.72 4.15 -7.28
N GLN A 137 6.74 5.01 -7.33
CA GLN A 137 6.61 6.43 -6.96
C GLN A 137 5.60 7.16 -7.86
N ILE A 138 5.70 7.01 -9.19
CA ILE A 138 4.77 7.63 -10.15
C ILE A 138 3.33 7.19 -9.88
N ILE A 139 3.08 5.89 -9.81
CA ILE A 139 1.72 5.36 -9.52
C ILE A 139 1.19 5.92 -8.19
N THR A 140 2.05 5.97 -7.16
CA THR A 140 1.66 6.48 -5.84
C THR A 140 1.24 7.95 -5.91
N TYR A 141 2.08 8.84 -6.46
CA TYR A 141 1.83 10.28 -6.43
C TYR A 141 0.86 10.77 -7.49
N GLU A 142 0.82 10.13 -8.67
CA GLU A 142 -0.01 10.59 -9.79
C GLU A 142 -1.37 9.89 -9.86
N GLN A 143 -1.48 8.64 -9.40
CA GLN A 143 -2.72 7.87 -9.54
C GLN A 143 -3.42 7.63 -8.19
N TYR A 144 -2.66 7.34 -7.13
CA TYR A 144 -3.23 6.94 -5.85
C TYR A 144 -3.51 8.12 -4.90
N LEU A 145 -2.52 8.97 -4.63
CA LEU A 145 -2.66 10.09 -3.68
C LEU A 145 -3.75 11.11 -4.02
N PRO A 146 -3.99 11.49 -5.29
CA PRO A 146 -5.07 12.40 -5.63
C PRO A 146 -6.45 11.92 -5.16
N ILE A 147 -6.66 10.59 -5.15
CA ILE A 147 -7.91 9.96 -4.72
C ILE A 147 -8.05 10.03 -3.20
N ILE A 148 -6.95 9.80 -2.47
CA ILE A 148 -6.95 9.82 -1.01
C ILE A 148 -7.11 11.25 -0.47
N LEU A 149 -6.31 12.18 -1.00
CA LEU A 149 -6.14 13.53 -0.46
C LEU A 149 -7.06 14.57 -1.12
N GLY A 150 -7.55 14.31 -2.34
CA GLY A 150 -8.24 15.30 -3.15
C GLY A 150 -7.32 16.40 -3.68
N GLU A 151 -7.79 17.16 -4.67
CA GLU A 151 -6.99 18.21 -5.33
C GLU A 151 -6.50 19.29 -4.36
N GLN A 152 -7.31 19.61 -3.34
CA GLN A 152 -6.98 20.65 -2.36
C GLN A 152 -5.65 20.35 -1.65
N TYR A 153 -5.54 19.18 -1.00
CA TYR A 153 -4.34 18.81 -0.25
C TYR A 153 -3.16 18.50 -1.17
N MET A 154 -3.41 17.92 -2.35
CA MET A 154 -2.36 17.73 -3.37
C MET A 154 -1.69 19.06 -3.74
N LYS A 155 -2.48 20.12 -3.93
CA LYS A 155 -1.98 21.46 -4.27
C LYS A 155 -1.31 22.15 -3.08
N GLU A 156 -1.93 22.11 -1.90
CA GLU A 156 -1.46 22.78 -0.69
C GLU A 156 -0.09 22.27 -0.25
N TYR A 157 0.13 20.95 -0.32
CA TYR A 157 1.40 20.32 0.05
C TYR A 157 2.39 20.21 -1.13
N GLY A 158 2.03 20.71 -2.32
CA GLY A 158 2.89 20.70 -3.51
C GLY A 158 3.16 19.30 -4.08
N LEU A 159 2.28 18.33 -3.82
CA LEU A 159 2.42 16.94 -4.25
C LEU A 159 2.17 16.74 -5.75
N ASN A 160 1.65 17.75 -6.44
CA ASN A 160 1.35 17.75 -7.88
C ASN A 160 2.26 18.69 -8.71
N ARG A 161 3.39 19.14 -8.14
CA ARG A 161 4.41 19.96 -8.82
C ARG A 161 5.68 19.15 -9.07
N GLU A 162 6.74 19.74 -9.61
CA GLU A 162 8.06 19.11 -9.66
C GLU A 162 8.68 18.99 -8.25
N THR A 163 9.50 17.97 -8.03
CA THR A 163 10.17 17.76 -6.74
C THR A 163 11.26 18.80 -6.50
N ASN A 164 11.24 19.42 -5.32
CA ASN A 164 12.36 20.22 -4.83
C ASN A 164 13.06 19.44 -3.71
N TYR A 165 14.16 18.76 -4.05
CA TYR A 165 14.93 17.99 -3.08
C TYR A 165 15.64 18.90 -2.08
N ASP A 166 15.48 18.60 -0.79
CA ASP A 166 16.12 19.30 0.32
C ASP A 166 16.72 18.27 1.29
N PRO A 167 18.06 18.18 1.39
CA PRO A 167 18.73 17.22 2.27
C PRO A 167 18.50 17.49 3.77
N SER A 168 17.94 18.64 4.15
CA SER A 168 17.61 18.96 5.55
C SER A 168 16.28 18.34 6.01
N ILE A 169 15.45 17.85 5.08
CA ILE A 169 14.18 17.20 5.39
C ILE A 169 14.43 15.82 5.99
N THR A 170 13.89 15.60 7.20
CA THR A 170 13.88 14.27 7.82
C THR A 170 12.80 13.40 7.19
N VAL A 171 13.20 12.30 6.57
CA VAL A 171 12.29 11.31 5.94
C VAL A 171 11.77 10.25 6.90
N ALA A 172 12.19 10.27 8.18
CA ALA A 172 11.76 9.27 9.15
C ALA A 172 10.22 9.25 9.26
N MET A 173 9.64 8.04 9.15
CA MET A 173 8.20 7.88 9.19
C MET A 173 7.63 8.25 10.55
N ALA A 174 6.69 9.20 10.55
CA ALA A 174 5.95 9.60 11.74
C ALA A 174 5.06 8.46 12.26
N GLN A 175 4.92 8.33 13.58
CA GLN A 175 4.04 7.31 14.17
C GLN A 175 2.57 7.61 13.88
N GLU A 176 2.21 8.90 13.79
CA GLU A 176 0.89 9.38 13.39
C GLU A 176 0.51 8.86 12.01
N MET A 177 1.48 8.68 11.10
CA MET A 177 1.26 8.08 9.79
C MET A 177 1.01 6.58 9.90
N THR A 178 1.92 5.83 10.53
CA THR A 178 1.94 4.35 10.52
C THR A 178 0.93 3.70 11.47
N SER A 179 0.65 4.35 12.61
CA SER A 179 -0.25 3.85 13.66
C SER A 179 -1.54 4.66 13.77
N GLY A 180 -1.72 5.69 12.93
CA GLY A 180 -2.90 6.54 12.89
C GLY A 180 -3.47 6.67 11.47
N ALA A 181 -3.09 7.72 10.75
CA ALA A 181 -3.78 8.21 9.56
C ALA A 181 -3.83 7.19 8.41
N PHE A 182 -2.74 6.45 8.14
CA PHE A 182 -2.75 5.48 7.03
C PHE A 182 -3.57 4.22 7.35
N ARG A 183 -4.01 4.04 8.61
CA ARG A 183 -4.94 2.98 9.01
C ARG A 183 -6.41 3.34 8.74
N LEU A 184 -6.74 4.61 8.48
CA LEU A 184 -8.08 5.03 8.06
C LEU A 184 -8.57 4.25 6.83
N LEU A 185 -7.63 3.83 5.99
CA LEU A 185 -7.88 3.09 4.76
C LEU A 185 -8.41 1.67 5.00
N HIS A 186 -8.26 1.11 6.20
CA HIS A 186 -8.93 -0.14 6.56
C HIS A 186 -10.46 -0.05 6.49
N SER A 187 -11.04 1.16 6.63
CA SER A 187 -12.47 1.38 6.43
C SER A 187 -12.95 1.07 4.99
N MET A 188 -12.04 1.05 4.02
CA MET A 188 -12.32 0.81 2.60
C MET A 188 -12.16 -0.66 2.19
N ILE A 189 -11.73 -1.52 3.11
CA ILE A 189 -11.61 -2.95 2.82
C ILE A 189 -13.02 -3.51 2.59
N PRO A 190 -13.30 -4.14 1.43
CA PRO A 190 -14.61 -4.73 1.15
C PRO A 190 -14.83 -6.00 1.98
N ALA A 191 -16.09 -6.42 2.09
CA ALA A 191 -16.44 -7.66 2.78
C ALA A 191 -16.30 -8.92 1.89
N GLN A 192 -15.99 -8.73 0.61
CA GLN A 192 -15.79 -9.81 -0.35
C GLN A 192 -14.84 -9.36 -1.46
N PHE A 193 -14.15 -10.33 -2.04
CA PHE A 193 -13.43 -10.19 -3.29
C PHE A 193 -13.99 -11.19 -4.30
N ASN A 194 -14.10 -10.78 -5.55
CA ASN A 194 -14.64 -11.63 -6.62
C ASN A 194 -13.48 -12.20 -7.45
N TYR A 195 -13.62 -13.43 -7.92
CA TYR A 195 -12.84 -13.94 -9.04
C TYR A 195 -13.72 -13.97 -10.28
N MET A 196 -13.20 -13.44 -11.39
CA MET A 196 -13.98 -13.25 -12.61
C MET A 196 -13.35 -13.92 -13.82
N SER A 197 -14.19 -14.57 -14.61
CA SER A 197 -13.78 -15.25 -15.84
C SER A 197 -13.39 -14.24 -16.93
N LYS A 198 -12.87 -14.73 -18.06
CA LYS A 198 -12.60 -13.87 -19.24
C LYS A 198 -13.85 -13.18 -19.79
N ASN A 199 -15.04 -13.74 -19.55
CA ASN A 199 -16.32 -13.16 -19.92
C ASN A 199 -16.89 -12.23 -18.85
N TYR A 200 -16.08 -11.87 -17.84
CA TYR A 200 -16.46 -11.02 -16.72
C TYR A 200 -17.66 -11.56 -15.93
N THR A 201 -17.78 -12.89 -15.84
CA THR A 201 -18.71 -13.55 -14.94
C THR A 201 -17.98 -13.94 -13.65
N THR A 202 -18.55 -13.57 -12.51
CA THR A 202 -18.04 -14.01 -11.20
C THR A 202 -18.25 -15.52 -11.06
N TYR A 203 -17.18 -16.26 -10.84
CA TYR A 203 -17.24 -17.72 -10.62
C TYR A 203 -16.92 -18.12 -9.18
N GLU A 204 -16.28 -17.24 -8.41
CA GLU A 204 -15.93 -17.47 -7.02
C GLU A 204 -15.94 -16.15 -6.25
N VAL A 205 -16.30 -16.21 -4.97
CA VAL A 205 -16.36 -15.06 -4.06
C VAL A 205 -15.64 -15.45 -2.78
N GLU A 206 -14.64 -14.66 -2.42
CA GLU A 206 -13.76 -14.93 -1.29
C GLU A 206 -13.96 -13.86 -0.21
N LYS A 207 -13.98 -14.28 1.05
CA LYS A 207 -14.11 -13.34 2.17
C LYS A 207 -12.73 -12.98 2.72
N PRO A 208 -12.46 -11.71 3.07
CA PRO A 208 -11.18 -11.33 3.68
C PRO A 208 -10.83 -12.14 4.93
N SER A 209 -11.83 -12.53 5.73
CA SER A 209 -11.63 -13.33 6.94
C SER A 209 -11.33 -14.82 6.70
N GLU A 210 -11.58 -15.32 5.49
CA GLU A 210 -11.34 -16.72 5.09
C GLU A 210 -10.00 -16.85 4.34
N SER A 211 -9.57 -15.78 3.67
CA SER A 211 -8.33 -15.70 2.90
C SER A 211 -7.14 -15.02 3.62
N PHE A 212 -7.34 -14.52 4.84
CA PHE A 212 -6.25 -13.94 5.63
C PHE A 212 -5.18 -14.99 5.95
N LEU A 213 -3.89 -14.68 5.69
CA LEU A 213 -2.77 -15.64 5.80
C LEU A 213 -2.92 -16.89 4.93
N ARG A 214 -3.73 -16.82 3.87
CA ARG A 214 -4.04 -17.92 2.94
C ARG A 214 -3.78 -17.50 1.49
N PRO A 215 -2.51 -17.28 1.12
CA PRO A 215 -2.15 -16.88 -0.24
C PRO A 215 -2.36 -18.00 -1.27
N ASP A 216 -2.59 -19.23 -0.82
CA ASP A 216 -2.81 -20.42 -1.67
C ASP A 216 -4.01 -20.28 -2.61
N THR A 217 -5.04 -19.53 -2.24
CA THR A 217 -6.22 -19.33 -3.10
C THR A 217 -5.91 -18.54 -4.38
N LEU A 218 -4.79 -17.81 -4.39
CA LEU A 218 -4.31 -17.07 -5.56
C LEU A 218 -3.71 -18.00 -6.64
N ILE A 219 -3.30 -19.21 -6.27
CA ILE A 219 -2.64 -20.14 -7.20
C ILE A 219 -3.59 -20.53 -8.33
N ASN A 220 -3.10 -20.36 -9.56
CA ASN A 220 -3.83 -20.52 -10.83
C ASN A 220 -5.06 -19.59 -10.97
N ASN A 221 -5.18 -18.58 -10.12
CA ASN A 221 -6.31 -17.66 -10.07
C ASN A 221 -5.91 -16.17 -10.13
N VAL A 222 -4.63 -15.85 -10.39
CA VAL A 222 -4.12 -14.47 -10.48
C VAL A 222 -4.96 -13.63 -11.43
N ASP A 223 -5.16 -14.10 -12.66
CA ASP A 223 -5.90 -13.34 -13.68
C ASP A 223 -7.37 -13.14 -13.29
N GLY A 224 -7.98 -14.15 -12.67
CA GLY A 224 -9.37 -14.08 -12.20
C GLY A 224 -9.55 -13.06 -11.09
N PHE A 225 -8.57 -13.00 -10.18
CA PHE A 225 -8.55 -12.04 -9.08
C PHE A 225 -8.28 -10.61 -9.55
N VAL A 226 -7.33 -10.42 -10.48
CA VAL A 226 -7.07 -9.13 -11.12
C VAL A 226 -8.34 -8.60 -11.78
N ARG A 227 -9.05 -9.41 -12.58
CA ARG A 227 -10.34 -9.02 -13.17
C ARG A 227 -11.33 -8.62 -12.08
N GLY A 228 -11.43 -9.39 -11.02
CA GLY A 228 -12.25 -9.07 -9.86
C GLY A 228 -11.99 -7.69 -9.26
N LEU A 229 -10.72 -7.35 -9.03
CA LEU A 229 -10.32 -6.06 -8.45
C LEU A 229 -10.59 -4.87 -9.37
N ILE A 230 -10.39 -5.02 -10.69
CA ILE A 230 -10.65 -3.92 -11.63
C ILE A 230 -12.15 -3.77 -11.94
N GLU A 231 -12.95 -4.85 -11.89
CA GLU A 231 -14.39 -4.79 -12.17
C GLU A 231 -15.25 -4.44 -10.96
N THR A 232 -14.80 -4.76 -9.75
CA THR A 232 -15.66 -4.64 -8.56
C THR A 232 -15.43 -3.29 -7.89
N PRO A 233 -16.49 -2.47 -7.68
CA PRO A 233 -16.38 -1.25 -6.90
C PRO A 233 -15.79 -1.50 -5.50
N GLY A 234 -14.83 -0.67 -5.11
CA GLY A 234 -14.33 -0.66 -3.74
C GLY A 234 -15.41 -0.28 -2.71
N ARG A 235 -15.17 -0.60 -1.44
CA ARG A 235 -16.10 -0.20 -0.36
C ARG A 235 -15.96 1.29 -0.11
N LYS A 236 -17.08 2.01 -0.13
CA LYS A 236 -17.14 3.42 0.30
C LYS A 236 -16.64 3.54 1.74
N THR A 237 -15.74 4.49 1.99
CA THR A 237 -15.26 4.89 3.32
C THR A 237 -16.41 5.12 4.30
N ARG A 238 -16.30 4.57 5.50
CA ARG A 238 -17.25 4.72 6.61
C ARG A 238 -16.50 4.91 7.93
N PRO A 239 -17.13 5.47 8.97
CA PRO A 239 -16.52 5.56 10.30
C PRO A 239 -16.32 4.18 10.98
N GLU A 240 -16.74 3.10 10.33
CA GLU A 240 -16.58 1.72 10.80
C GLU A 240 -15.88 0.79 9.79
N TYR A 241 -15.09 -0.13 10.33
CA TYR A 241 -14.56 -1.25 9.56
C TYR A 241 -15.69 -2.24 9.25
N ASN A 242 -15.50 -3.10 8.25
CA ASN A 242 -16.52 -4.09 7.93
C ASN A 242 -16.49 -5.22 8.98
N HIS A 243 -17.64 -5.85 9.22
CA HIS A 243 -17.79 -6.86 10.28
C HIS A 243 -16.77 -8.00 10.20
N LEU A 244 -16.36 -8.41 9.00
CA LEU A 244 -15.42 -9.53 8.83
C LEU A 244 -14.02 -9.18 9.34
N ILE A 245 -13.59 -7.92 9.19
CA ILE A 245 -12.27 -7.48 9.65
C ILE A 245 -12.27 -6.94 11.09
N SER A 246 -13.43 -6.50 11.59
CA SER A 246 -13.58 -6.04 12.97
C SER A 246 -13.99 -7.16 13.94
N ASN A 247 -14.31 -8.37 13.49
CA ASN A 247 -14.70 -9.46 14.41
C ASN A 247 -14.04 -10.82 14.11
N ILE A 248 -13.53 -11.07 12.89
CA ILE A 248 -13.23 -12.43 12.42
C ILE A 248 -11.79 -12.59 11.90
N VAL A 249 -11.12 -11.52 11.44
CA VAL A 249 -9.99 -11.59 10.49
C VAL A 249 -8.78 -12.41 10.92
N ILE A 250 -8.54 -12.60 12.21
CA ILE A 250 -7.45 -13.48 12.67
C ILE A 250 -8.02 -14.68 13.41
N LYS A 251 -8.17 -15.79 12.70
CA LYS A 251 -8.30 -17.13 13.32
C LYS A 251 -6.90 -17.68 13.57
N SER A 252 -6.26 -17.24 14.63
CA SER A 252 -4.95 -17.77 15.01
C SER A 252 -5.11 -19.12 15.69
N ALA A 253 -4.43 -20.16 15.20
CA ALA A 253 -4.38 -21.45 15.89
C ALA A 253 -3.68 -21.37 17.27
N LEU A 254 -2.92 -20.29 17.52
CA LEU A 254 -2.19 -20.07 18.78
C LEU A 254 -3.05 -19.46 19.89
N VAL A 255 -4.21 -18.90 19.54
CA VAL A 255 -5.11 -18.24 20.49
C VAL A 255 -6.50 -18.77 20.23
N ASN A 256 -7.06 -19.54 21.17
CA ASN A 256 -8.40 -20.14 21.08
C ASN A 256 -9.49 -19.04 21.12
N THR A 257 -9.54 -18.24 20.06
CA THR A 257 -10.37 -17.05 19.90
C THR A 257 -11.20 -17.22 18.64
N THR A 258 -12.44 -16.75 18.67
CA THR A 258 -13.37 -16.81 17.53
C THR A 258 -13.01 -15.81 16.43
N GLY A 259 -12.14 -14.85 16.72
CA GLY A 259 -11.62 -13.88 15.77
C GLY A 259 -10.89 -12.72 16.47
N PHE A 260 -10.51 -11.73 15.69
CA PHE A 260 -9.76 -10.55 16.14
C PHE A 260 -10.36 -9.29 15.54
N ASP A 261 -10.48 -8.25 16.35
CA ASP A 261 -10.99 -6.95 15.94
C ASP A 261 -9.84 -6.03 15.52
N LEU A 262 -9.69 -5.84 14.20
CA LEU A 262 -8.67 -4.95 13.65
C LEU A 262 -8.90 -3.49 14.03
N GLN A 263 -10.15 -3.03 14.16
CA GLN A 263 -10.45 -1.64 14.51
C GLN A 263 -10.04 -1.36 15.95
N SER A 264 -10.47 -2.21 16.89
CA SER A 264 -10.07 -2.11 18.29
C SER A 264 -8.55 -2.25 18.46
N TYR A 265 -7.91 -3.10 17.65
CA TYR A 265 -6.46 -3.23 17.65
C TYR A 265 -5.74 -2.00 17.14
N ASP A 266 -6.24 -1.33 16.10
CA ASP A 266 -5.63 -0.09 15.59
C ASP A 266 -5.75 1.04 16.63
N VAL A 267 -6.88 1.13 17.34
CA VAL A 267 -7.04 2.06 18.48
C VAL A 267 -6.02 1.72 19.58
N GLN A 268 -5.93 0.45 19.97
CA GLN A 268 -5.00 0.02 21.00
C GLN A 268 -3.52 0.19 20.58
N ARG A 269 -3.22 0.07 19.28
CA ARG A 269 -1.89 0.32 18.72
C ARG A 269 -1.53 1.80 18.80
N GLY A 270 -2.47 2.69 18.53
CA GLY A 270 -2.28 4.13 18.75
C GLY A 270 -1.87 4.45 20.19
N ARG A 271 -2.54 3.82 21.17
CA ARG A 271 -2.18 3.94 22.59
C ARG A 271 -0.81 3.35 22.92
N ASP A 272 -0.49 2.18 22.36
CA ASP A 272 0.78 1.49 22.58
C ASP A 272 1.99 2.30 22.12
N VAL A 273 1.88 2.99 20.97
CA VAL A 273 2.95 3.85 20.46
C VAL A 273 2.92 5.26 21.04
N GLY A 274 1.95 5.56 21.93
CA GLY A 274 1.86 6.86 22.59
C GLY A 274 1.39 7.98 21.67
N LEU A 275 0.51 7.71 20.71
CA LEU A 275 -0.07 8.76 19.88
C LEU A 275 -0.76 9.81 20.76
N PRO A 276 -0.55 11.12 20.47
CA PRO A 276 -1.30 12.16 21.14
C PRO A 276 -2.81 11.99 20.95
N PRO A 277 -3.64 12.60 21.82
CA PRO A 277 -5.08 12.63 21.60
C PRO A 277 -5.45 13.34 20.30
N TYR A 278 -6.58 12.95 19.72
CA TYR A 278 -7.11 13.51 18.48
C TYR A 278 -7.11 15.04 18.47
N THR A 279 -7.59 15.67 19.55
CA THR A 279 -7.68 17.14 19.65
C THR A 279 -6.33 17.85 19.55
N LYS A 280 -5.24 17.20 20.00
CA LYS A 280 -3.88 17.74 19.88
C LYS A 280 -3.36 17.61 18.45
N ILE A 281 -3.54 16.45 17.83
CA ILE A 281 -3.14 16.21 16.43
C ILE A 281 -3.88 17.16 15.48
N ARG A 282 -5.20 17.27 15.65
CA ARG A 282 -6.07 18.22 14.97
C ARG A 282 -5.52 19.66 15.00
N THR A 283 -5.15 20.12 16.19
CA THR A 283 -4.60 21.47 16.38
C THR A 283 -3.24 21.63 15.67
N LEU A 284 -2.39 20.60 15.70
CA LEU A 284 -1.10 20.60 14.97
C LEU A 284 -1.30 20.68 13.45
N CYS A 285 -2.40 20.14 12.94
CA CYS A 285 -2.83 20.27 11.56
C CYS A 285 -3.49 21.62 11.23
N GLY A 286 -3.41 22.61 12.12
CA GLY A 286 -3.90 23.97 11.88
C GLY A 286 -5.41 24.15 12.08
N LEU A 287 -6.13 23.12 12.54
CA LEU A 287 -7.57 23.22 12.84
C LEU A 287 -7.81 23.93 14.19
N PRO A 288 -9.01 24.50 14.41
CA PRO A 288 -9.33 25.21 15.65
C PRO A 288 -9.13 24.39 16.92
N LYS A 289 -8.69 25.05 18.00
CA LYS A 289 -8.54 24.42 19.31
C LYS A 289 -9.90 24.03 19.88
N VAL A 290 -10.00 22.78 20.32
CA VAL A 290 -11.19 22.18 20.92
C VAL A 290 -11.11 22.30 22.43
N LYS A 291 -12.17 22.79 23.10
CA LYS A 291 -12.29 22.87 24.57
C LYS A 291 -13.40 21.98 25.11
N SER A 292 -14.43 21.74 24.30
CA SER A 292 -15.57 20.89 24.61
C SER A 292 -15.90 19.97 23.44
N PHE A 293 -16.75 18.97 23.67
CA PHE A 293 -17.22 18.08 22.59
C PHE A 293 -17.98 18.85 21.49
N ASP A 294 -18.66 19.94 21.81
CA ASP A 294 -19.47 20.70 20.86
C ASP A 294 -18.59 21.45 19.83
N ASP A 295 -17.34 21.74 20.18
CA ASP A 295 -16.34 22.36 19.28
C ASP A 295 -15.87 21.41 18.16
N LEU A 296 -16.32 20.15 18.16
CA LEU A 296 -16.05 19.18 17.09
C LEU A 296 -17.04 19.27 15.92
N SER A 297 -18.08 20.09 16.05
CA SER A 297 -19.20 20.16 15.10
C SER A 297 -18.85 20.73 13.72
N ASP A 298 -17.65 21.26 13.55
CA ASP A 298 -17.15 21.75 12.27
C ASP A 298 -16.79 20.64 11.27
N TYR A 299 -16.37 19.47 11.77
CA TYR A 299 -16.11 18.29 10.92
C TYR A 299 -16.78 17.00 11.40
N ILE A 300 -17.23 16.90 12.64
CA ILE A 300 -17.87 15.67 13.16
C ILE A 300 -19.38 15.89 13.29
N PRO A 301 -20.24 15.04 12.70
CA PRO A 301 -21.69 15.15 12.84
C PRO A 301 -22.16 15.08 14.30
N LEU A 302 -23.19 15.85 14.66
CA LEU A 302 -23.74 15.92 16.03
C LEU A 302 -24.09 14.54 16.62
N GLU A 303 -24.66 13.63 15.84
CA GLU A 303 -24.96 12.25 16.26
C GLU A 303 -23.70 11.52 16.77
N LYS A 304 -22.56 11.73 16.10
CA LYS A 304 -21.27 11.12 16.46
C LYS A 304 -20.63 11.81 17.66
N ILE A 305 -20.84 13.11 17.82
CA ILE A 305 -20.42 13.85 19.02
C ILE A 305 -21.14 13.31 20.27
N GLU A 306 -22.44 13.05 20.19
CA GLU A 306 -23.19 12.45 21.31
C GLU A 306 -22.69 11.03 21.63
N GLN A 307 -22.34 10.23 20.62
CA GLN A 307 -21.69 8.94 20.84
C GLN A 307 -20.35 9.11 21.55
N LEU A 308 -19.49 10.05 21.13
CA LEU A 308 -18.22 10.34 21.78
C LEU A 308 -18.38 10.73 23.25
N LYS A 309 -19.38 11.56 23.59
CA LYS A 309 -19.71 11.93 24.98
C LYS A 309 -20.05 10.72 25.85
N SER A 310 -20.62 9.66 25.27
CA SER A 310 -20.95 8.43 25.99
C SER A 310 -19.75 7.52 26.25
N PHE A 311 -18.70 7.60 25.42
CA PHE A 311 -17.50 6.74 25.53
C PHE A 311 -16.30 7.41 26.19
N TYR A 312 -16.13 8.72 26.02
CA TYR A 312 -14.99 9.48 26.53
C TYR A 312 -15.43 10.48 27.59
N LYS A 313 -14.70 10.51 28.72
CA LYS A 313 -14.97 11.46 29.81
C LYS A 313 -14.61 12.89 29.42
N SER A 314 -13.52 13.07 28.69
CA SER A 314 -13.05 14.36 28.17
C SER A 314 -12.90 14.30 26.65
N VAL A 315 -13.14 15.43 25.99
CA VAL A 315 -12.85 15.59 24.55
C VAL A 315 -11.36 15.41 24.24
N HIS A 316 -10.50 15.60 25.25
CA HIS A 316 -9.06 15.40 25.18
C HIS A 316 -8.61 13.94 25.37
N ASP A 317 -9.55 13.02 25.63
CA ASP A 317 -9.24 11.58 25.76
C ASP A 317 -9.48 10.82 24.43
N ILE A 318 -10.05 11.47 23.41
CA ILE A 318 -10.40 10.84 22.14
C ILE A 318 -9.14 10.31 21.45
N ASP A 319 -9.11 9.01 21.17
CA ASP A 319 -8.02 8.38 20.42
C ASP A 319 -7.92 8.97 19.01
N THR A 320 -6.69 9.23 18.53
CA THR A 320 -6.45 9.87 17.23
C THR A 320 -7.18 9.19 16.07
N LEU A 321 -7.14 7.85 16.00
CA LEU A 321 -7.84 7.11 14.95
C LEU A 321 -9.36 7.29 15.02
N VAL A 322 -9.95 7.26 16.22
CA VAL A 322 -11.40 7.39 16.41
C VAL A 322 -11.87 8.76 15.94
N GLY A 323 -11.18 9.83 16.36
CA GLY A 323 -11.52 11.19 15.92
C GLY A 323 -11.43 11.35 14.40
N MET A 324 -10.34 10.88 13.78
CA MET A 324 -10.15 10.96 12.32
C MET A 324 -11.17 10.12 11.52
N LEU A 325 -11.61 8.97 12.02
CA LEU A 325 -12.65 8.15 11.35
C LEU A 325 -14.02 8.84 11.34
N LEU A 326 -14.28 9.69 12.34
CA LEU A 326 -15.56 10.40 12.51
C LEU A 326 -15.61 11.74 11.78
N GLU A 327 -14.48 12.25 11.29
CA GLU A 327 -14.45 13.46 10.47
C GLU A 327 -15.20 13.25 9.15
N ASN A 328 -16.02 14.23 8.79
CA ASN A 328 -16.56 14.36 7.45
C ASN A 328 -15.40 14.57 6.47
N ARG A 329 -15.52 13.88 5.33
CA ARG A 329 -14.54 13.95 4.25
C ARG A 329 -14.57 15.32 3.60
N ILE A 330 -13.40 15.76 3.12
CA ILE A 330 -13.29 16.91 2.24
C ILE A 330 -13.78 16.51 0.85
N ASN A 331 -14.32 17.47 0.09
CA ASN A 331 -14.82 17.17 -1.24
C ASN A 331 -13.70 16.63 -2.14
N GLY A 332 -13.92 15.48 -2.77
CA GLY A 332 -12.91 14.80 -3.59
C GLY A 332 -11.84 14.02 -2.82
N SER A 333 -11.84 14.02 -1.48
CA SER A 333 -10.93 13.19 -0.67
C SER A 333 -11.64 11.97 -0.08
N MET A 334 -10.85 10.94 0.27
CA MET A 334 -11.36 9.76 0.98
C MET A 334 -11.31 9.91 2.50
N VAL A 335 -10.49 10.83 3.01
CA VAL A 335 -10.28 11.05 4.46
C VAL A 335 -10.63 12.49 4.87
N GLY A 336 -10.90 12.70 6.16
CA GLY A 336 -11.12 14.01 6.75
C GLY A 336 -9.85 14.86 6.84
N PRO A 337 -9.97 16.15 7.21
CA PRO A 337 -8.86 17.11 7.18
C PRO A 337 -7.66 16.72 8.05
N THR A 338 -7.87 16.12 9.23
CA THR A 338 -6.76 15.70 10.10
C THR A 338 -5.99 14.54 9.47
N GLY A 339 -6.71 13.56 8.92
CA GLY A 339 -6.11 12.44 8.18
C GLY A 339 -5.34 12.92 6.94
N SER A 340 -5.95 13.82 6.15
CA SER A 340 -5.31 14.41 4.96
C SER A 340 -4.02 15.14 5.29
N CYS A 341 -4.01 15.94 6.36
CA CYS A 341 -2.82 16.67 6.82
C CYS A 341 -1.64 15.74 7.11
N ILE A 342 -1.85 14.68 7.90
CA ILE A 342 -0.78 13.75 8.30
C ILE A 342 -0.25 12.97 7.09
N ILE A 343 -1.16 12.50 6.23
CA ILE A 343 -0.81 11.75 5.03
C ILE A 343 -0.03 12.67 4.07
N ALA A 344 -0.56 13.84 3.75
CA ALA A 344 0.07 14.79 2.82
C ALA A 344 1.45 15.27 3.31
N ASP A 345 1.58 15.57 4.60
CA ASP A 345 2.86 15.93 5.23
C ASP A 345 3.89 14.81 5.11
N SER A 346 3.48 13.56 5.37
CA SER A 346 4.37 12.40 5.28
C SER A 346 4.84 12.15 3.84
N PHE A 347 3.93 12.17 2.86
CA PHE A 347 4.32 12.03 1.44
C PHE A 347 5.15 13.21 0.95
N ARG A 348 4.88 14.45 1.39
CA ARG A 348 5.74 15.59 1.06
C ARG A 348 7.16 15.41 1.58
N ARG A 349 7.32 14.94 2.82
CA ARG A 349 8.65 14.67 3.40
C ARG A 349 9.39 13.57 2.66
N ILE A 350 8.73 12.46 2.34
CA ILE A 350 9.33 11.36 1.57
C ILE A 350 9.82 11.90 0.23
N ARG A 351 8.92 12.57 -0.51
CA ARG A 351 9.21 13.12 -1.83
C ARG A 351 10.41 14.07 -1.82
N ASN A 352 10.36 15.10 -0.96
CA ASN A 352 11.33 16.18 -1.00
C ASN A 352 12.61 15.84 -0.22
N GLY A 353 12.61 14.85 0.66
CA GLY A 353 13.80 14.39 1.39
C GLY A 353 14.51 13.21 0.73
N ASP A 354 13.98 12.67 -0.37
CA ASP A 354 14.57 11.54 -1.09
C ASP A 354 15.39 12.01 -2.29
N ARG A 355 16.72 11.84 -2.20
CA ARG A 355 17.65 12.20 -3.29
C ARG A 355 17.47 11.35 -4.55
N PHE A 356 16.84 10.18 -4.42
CA PHE A 356 16.57 9.22 -5.50
C PHE A 356 15.09 9.23 -5.92
N PHE A 357 14.31 10.20 -5.46
CA PHE A 357 12.94 10.37 -5.96
C PHE A 357 12.97 10.63 -7.47
N TYR A 358 12.04 10.02 -8.20
CA TYR A 358 12.22 9.73 -9.63
C TYR A 358 12.49 10.96 -10.50
N ASP A 359 11.90 12.11 -10.21
CA ASP A 359 12.04 13.35 -10.98
C ASP A 359 13.13 14.30 -10.44
N VAL A 360 13.86 13.92 -9.38
CA VAL A 360 14.99 14.71 -8.85
C VAL A 360 16.14 14.74 -9.86
N GLN A 361 16.62 15.94 -10.17
CA GLN A 361 17.69 16.19 -11.13
C GLN A 361 19.03 16.50 -10.44
N GLY A 362 20.13 16.28 -11.15
CA GLY A 362 21.48 16.64 -10.68
C GLY A 362 22.03 15.78 -9.54
N GLN A 363 21.38 14.65 -9.23
CA GLN A 363 21.87 13.67 -8.26
C GLN A 363 22.47 12.44 -8.98
N PRO A 364 23.40 11.72 -8.35
CA PRO A 364 23.83 10.41 -8.86
C PRO A 364 22.62 9.50 -9.02
N GLY A 365 22.44 8.92 -10.20
CA GLY A 365 21.31 8.04 -10.48
C GLY A 365 20.02 8.74 -10.93
N SER A 366 19.99 10.08 -11.03
CA SER A 366 18.89 10.82 -11.69
C SER A 366 18.64 10.30 -13.10
N PHE A 367 17.37 10.19 -13.48
CA PHE A 367 16.97 9.87 -14.84
C PHE A 367 17.17 11.07 -15.78
N THR A 368 17.50 10.79 -17.03
CA THR A 368 17.51 11.80 -18.10
C THR A 368 16.09 12.26 -18.43
N SER A 369 15.94 13.40 -19.12
CA SER A 369 14.63 13.89 -19.55
C SER A 369 13.87 12.89 -20.44
N ASP A 370 14.58 12.16 -21.31
CA ASP A 370 13.97 11.14 -22.17
C ASP A 370 13.51 9.91 -21.36
N GLN A 371 14.31 9.47 -20.39
CA GLN A 371 13.92 8.40 -19.47
C GLN A 371 12.69 8.80 -18.65
N LEU A 372 12.64 10.03 -18.12
CA LEU A 372 11.47 10.54 -17.40
C LEU A 372 10.21 10.58 -18.27
N CYS A 373 10.34 10.99 -19.53
CA CYS A 373 9.23 11.00 -20.49
C CYS A 373 8.67 9.59 -20.72
N SER A 374 9.54 8.57 -20.76
CA SER A 374 9.13 7.17 -20.87
C SER A 374 8.51 6.65 -19.56
N LEU A 375 9.10 6.93 -18.40
CA LEU A 375 8.61 6.48 -17.09
C LEU A 375 7.20 7.01 -16.77
N LYS A 376 6.95 8.31 -17.00
CA LYS A 376 5.66 8.96 -16.73
C LYS A 376 4.49 8.40 -17.56
N LYS A 377 4.77 7.61 -18.60
CA LYS A 377 3.72 6.93 -19.38
C LYS A 377 3.33 5.58 -18.77
N ILE A 378 4.14 5.02 -17.87
CA ILE A 378 3.89 3.73 -17.25
C ILE A 378 2.87 3.91 -16.13
N SER A 379 1.73 3.23 -16.26
CA SER A 379 0.64 3.21 -15.28
C SER A 379 0.47 1.82 -14.67
N LEU A 380 -0.36 1.70 -13.63
CA LEU A 380 -0.70 0.38 -13.08
C LEU A 380 -1.30 -0.56 -14.15
N SER A 381 -2.05 -0.04 -15.12
CA SER A 381 -2.57 -0.82 -16.25
C SER A 381 -1.47 -1.44 -17.12
N HIS A 382 -0.34 -0.75 -17.30
CA HIS A 382 0.81 -1.32 -18.01
C HIS A 382 1.40 -2.51 -17.26
N ILE A 383 1.52 -2.40 -15.93
CA ILE A 383 2.01 -3.49 -15.09
C ILE A 383 1.07 -4.68 -15.20
N ILE A 384 -0.25 -4.48 -15.04
CA ILE A 384 -1.24 -5.55 -15.15
C ILE A 384 -1.14 -6.24 -16.52
N CYS A 385 -1.10 -5.48 -17.61
CA CYS A 385 -1.00 -6.03 -18.96
C CYS A 385 0.33 -6.77 -19.23
N ALA A 386 1.43 -6.35 -18.60
CA ALA A 386 2.72 -7.01 -18.76
C ALA A 386 2.87 -8.29 -17.92
N THR A 387 2.04 -8.47 -16.88
CA THR A 387 2.28 -9.48 -15.82
C THR A 387 1.12 -10.44 -15.56
N SER A 388 0.03 -10.30 -16.31
CA SER A 388 -1.17 -11.15 -16.25
C SER A 388 -1.66 -11.50 -17.66
N ASN A 389 -2.58 -12.46 -17.80
CA ASN A 389 -3.26 -12.73 -19.07
C ASN A 389 -4.65 -12.07 -19.13
N VAL A 390 -4.77 -10.87 -18.58
CA VAL A 390 -5.94 -10.01 -18.79
C VAL A 390 -5.83 -9.37 -20.18
N ASP A 391 -6.91 -9.39 -20.96
CA ASP A 391 -6.90 -8.90 -22.34
C ASP A 391 -7.18 -7.39 -22.44
N HIS A 392 -7.94 -6.85 -21.48
CA HIS A 392 -8.39 -5.46 -21.49
C HIS A 392 -8.34 -4.88 -20.08
N VAL A 393 -7.79 -3.67 -19.94
CA VAL A 393 -7.67 -2.95 -18.67
C VAL A 393 -8.04 -1.49 -18.89
N GLN A 394 -8.68 -0.85 -17.91
CA GLN A 394 -9.02 0.56 -17.96
C GLN A 394 -7.77 1.47 -17.93
N MET A 395 -7.85 2.66 -18.54
CA MET A 395 -6.70 3.59 -18.56
C MET A 395 -6.35 4.10 -17.16
N ASP A 396 -7.36 4.45 -16.37
CA ASP A 396 -7.22 4.78 -14.96
C ASP A 396 -7.69 3.59 -14.11
N THR A 397 -6.74 2.83 -13.55
CA THR A 397 -7.00 1.60 -12.79
C THR A 397 -7.75 1.82 -11.49
N PHE A 398 -7.73 3.03 -10.92
CA PHE A 398 -8.40 3.31 -9.65
C PHE A 398 -9.81 3.89 -9.80
N SER A 399 -10.19 4.27 -11.03
CA SER A 399 -11.53 4.77 -11.31
C SER A 399 -12.58 3.66 -11.32
N LEU A 400 -13.82 4.04 -10.97
CA LEU A 400 -14.98 3.15 -11.08
C LEU A 400 -15.31 2.88 -12.54
N ILE A 401 -15.61 1.62 -12.85
CA ILE A 401 -16.08 1.24 -14.18
C ILE A 401 -17.54 1.66 -14.34
N ASP A 402 -17.79 2.60 -15.26
CA ASP A 402 -19.14 2.90 -15.70
C ASP A 402 -19.62 1.79 -16.66
N HIS A 403 -20.25 0.77 -16.08
CA HIS A 403 -20.85 -0.34 -16.83
C HIS A 403 -22.06 0.08 -17.69
N ILE A 404 -22.59 1.29 -17.51
CA ILE A 404 -23.79 1.79 -18.21
C ILE A 404 -23.38 2.58 -19.48
N ARG A 405 -22.32 3.40 -19.42
CA ARG A 405 -21.86 4.22 -20.57
C ARG A 405 -20.57 3.75 -21.23
N LEU A 406 -19.69 3.01 -20.54
CA LEU A 406 -18.30 2.78 -20.97
C LEU A 406 -17.88 1.30 -21.01
N MET A 407 -18.83 0.36 -21.01
CA MET A 407 -18.56 -1.08 -21.16
C MET A 407 -17.68 -1.44 -22.38
N LYS A 408 -17.58 -0.56 -23.39
CA LYS A 408 -16.87 -0.76 -24.66
C LYS A 408 -15.49 -0.09 -24.79
N LEU A 409 -14.95 0.55 -23.75
CA LEU A 409 -13.76 1.42 -23.89
C LEU A 409 -12.56 1.03 -23.02
N LYS A 410 -12.42 -0.24 -22.61
CA LYS A 410 -11.15 -0.71 -22.04
C LYS A 410 -10.16 -0.98 -23.18
N PRO A 411 -9.02 -0.26 -23.24
CA PRO A 411 -8.01 -0.58 -24.22
C PRO A 411 -7.54 -2.03 -24.08
N ASN A 412 -7.22 -2.62 -25.23
CA ASN A 412 -6.60 -3.94 -25.25
C ASN A 412 -5.17 -3.85 -24.69
N CYS A 413 -4.69 -4.90 -24.02
CA CYS A 413 -3.36 -4.94 -23.43
C CYS A 413 -2.22 -4.71 -24.44
N THR A 414 -2.45 -4.96 -25.73
CA THR A 414 -1.50 -4.63 -26.82
C THR A 414 -1.20 -3.13 -26.96
N MET A 415 -2.05 -2.25 -26.42
CA MET A 415 -1.85 -0.79 -26.43
C MET A 415 -0.91 -0.31 -25.30
N TYR A 416 -0.77 -1.08 -24.22
CA TYR A 416 0.03 -0.70 -23.05
C TYR A 416 1.49 -1.13 -23.22
N LYS A 417 2.18 -0.51 -24.17
CA LYS A 417 3.59 -0.81 -24.47
C LYS A 417 4.52 -0.01 -23.57
N ILE A 418 5.44 -0.71 -22.91
CA ILE A 418 6.52 -0.08 -22.13
C ILE A 418 7.73 0.09 -23.04
N ASP A 419 8.08 1.35 -23.30
CA ASP A 419 9.22 1.79 -24.11
C ASP A 419 10.43 2.08 -23.21
N LEU A 420 11.52 1.34 -23.46
CA LEU A 420 12.80 1.47 -22.75
C LEU A 420 13.92 1.96 -23.67
N SER A 421 13.60 2.52 -24.84
CA SER A 421 14.60 2.97 -25.83
C SER A 421 15.52 4.12 -25.35
N ALA A 422 15.18 4.76 -24.23
CA ALA A 422 15.97 5.82 -23.60
C ALA A 422 17.02 5.32 -22.58
N TRP A 423 17.11 4.00 -22.36
CA TRP A 423 18.18 3.34 -21.60
C TRP A 423 19.31 2.91 -22.53
#